data_AF-A0A0P9NB57-F1
#
_entry.id   AF-A0A0P9NB57-F1
#
_cell.length_a   1.000
_cell.length_b   1.000
_cell.length_c   1.000
_cell.angle_alpha   90.00
_cell.angle_beta   90.00
_cell.angle_gamma   90.00
#
_symmetry.space_group_name_H-M   'P 1'
#
loop_
_entity.id
_entity.type
_entity.pdbx_description
1 polymer ?
#
loop_
_entity_poly.entity_id
_entity_poly.type
_entity_poly.pdbx_seq_one_letter_code
_entity_poly.pdbx_strand_id
1 'polypeptide(L)' 'MLNYRQLHYFWVVAKTGSIVRACEQLNLTAQTVSGQISLLEASLGV' A
#
# COMPACT_ATOMS: atom_id res chain seq x y z
N MET A 1 10.86 11.44 1.04
CA MET A 1 10.16 11.67 2.33
C MET A 1 9.21 10.49 2.53
N LEU A 2 9.46 9.65 3.54
CA LEU A 2 8.63 8.47 3.78
C LEU A 2 7.21 8.91 4.17
N ASN A 3 6.22 8.52 3.37
CA ASN A 3 4.82 8.80 3.68
C ASN A 3 4.25 7.68 4.54
N TYR A 4 3.95 7.98 5.81
CA TYR A 4 3.33 7.03 6.75
C TYR A 4 2.04 6.40 6.22
N ARG A 5 1.29 7.11 5.36
CA ARG A 5 0.10 6.58 4.69
C ARG A 5 0.41 5.37 3.81
N GLN A 6 1.51 5.40 3.06
CA GLN A 6 1.93 4.31 2.19
C GLN A 6 2.36 3.09 3.01
N LEU A 7 3.13 3.32 4.08
CA LEU A 7 3.55 2.26 4.99
C LEU A 7 2.33 1.63 5.70
N HIS A 8 1.34 2.44 6.06
CA HIS A 8 0.09 1.96 6.65
C HIS A 8 -0.69 1.08 5.66
N TYR A 9 -0.82 1.49 4.41
CA TYR A 9 -1.45 0.65 3.38
C TYR A 9 -0.66 -0.64 3.14
N PHE A 10 0.65 -0.57 3.06
CA PHE A 10 1.52 -1.74 2.95
C PHE A 10 1.36 -2.69 4.16
N TRP A 11 1.29 -2.16 5.38
CA TRP A 11 1.10 -2.95 6.59
C TRP A 11 -0.28 -3.61 6.64
N VAL A 12 -1.34 -2.90 6.25
CA VAL A 12 -2.69 -3.48 6.15
C VAL A 12 -2.71 -4.58 5.09
N VAL A 13 -2.10 -4.38 3.94
CA VAL A 13 -1.96 -5.39 2.88
C VAL A 13 -1.20 -6.61 3.40
N ALA A 14 -0.04 -6.42 4.01
CA ALA A 14 0.80 -7.48 4.56
C ALA A 14 0.08 -8.26 5.67
N LYS A 15 -0.68 -7.57 6.52
CA LYS A 15 -1.48 -8.17 7.60
C LYS A 15 -2.68 -8.96 7.06
N THR A 16 -3.29 -8.49 5.98
CA THR A 16 -4.45 -9.16 5.36
C THR A 16 -4.00 -10.29 4.41
N GLY A 17 -2.72 -10.32 4.04
CA GLY A 17 -2.13 -11.28 3.10
C GLY A 17 -2.63 -11.11 1.66
N SER A 18 -3.42 -10.08 1.37
CA SER A 18 -4.05 -9.88 0.08
C SER A 18 -4.31 -8.41 -0.17
N ILE A 19 -3.71 -7.87 -1.25
CA ILE A 19 -3.90 -6.48 -1.68
C ILE A 19 -5.37 -6.19 -1.93
N VAL A 20 -6.08 -7.13 -2.57
CA VAL A 20 -7.50 -6.94 -2.95
C VAL A 20 -8.39 -6.78 -1.72
N ARG A 21 -8.25 -7.64 -0.70
CA ARG A 21 -9.03 -7.51 0.54
C ARG A 21 -8.69 -6.25 1.34
N ALA A 22 -7.42 -5.86 1.38
CA ALA A 22 -7.01 -4.62 2.02
C ALA A 22 -7.62 -3.40 1.31
N CYS A 23 -7.66 -3.42 -0.03
CA CYS A 23 -8.29 -2.38 -0.85
C CYS A 23 -9.80 -2.28 -0.58
N GLU A 24 -10.50 -3.41 -0.49
CA GLU A 24 -11.92 -3.44 -0.10
C GLU A 24 -12.15 -2.84 1.29
N GLN A 25 -11.32 -3.17 2.28
CA GLN A 25 -11.45 -2.61 3.63
C GLN A 25 -11.12 -1.11 3.69
N LEU A 26 -10.12 -0.67 2.94
CA LEU A 26 -9.68 0.72 2.91
C LEU A 26 -10.54 1.60 1.99
N ASN A 27 -11.52 1.03 1.29
CA ASN A 27 -12.28 1.70 0.23
C ASN A 27 -11.38 2.37 -0.82
N LEU A 28 -10.26 1.71 -1.14
CA LEU A 28 -9.30 2.16 -2.13
C LEU A 28 -9.27 1.18 -3.29
N THR A 29 -8.93 1.66 -4.48
CA THR A 29 -8.71 0.76 -5.61
C THR A 29 -7.34 0.11 -5.51
N ALA A 30 -7.24 -1.17 -5.92
CA ALA A 30 -5.97 -1.89 -6.02
C ALA A 30 -4.95 -1.15 -6.89
N GLN A 31 -5.41 -0.42 -7.90
CA GLN A 31 -4.58 0.46 -8.71
C GLN A 31 -3.94 1.59 -7.90
N THR A 32 -4.69 2.22 -6.99
CA THR A 32 -4.17 3.28 -6.12
C THR A 32 -3.18 2.73 -5.10
N VAL A 33 -3.51 1.61 -4.46
CA VAL A 33 -2.62 0.97 -3.48
C VAL A 33 -1.34 0.47 -4.15
N SER A 34 -1.43 -0.15 -5.32
CA SER A 34 -0.26 -0.57 -6.09
C SER A 34 0.62 0.62 -6.46
N GLY A 35 0.05 1.74 -6.94
CA GLY A 35 0.82 2.94 -7.24
C GLY A 35 1.48 3.57 -6.00
N GLN A 36 0.79 3.55 -4.85
CA GLN A 36 1.33 4.02 -3.58
C GLN A 36 2.45 3.12 -3.04
N ILE A 37 2.37 1.79 -3.26
CA ILE A 37 3.43 0.84 -2.92
C ILE A 37 4.62 1.03 -3.85
N SER A 38 4.43 1.18 -5.16
CA SER A 38 5.54 1.44 -6.08
C SER A 38 6.26 2.77 -5.79
N LEU A 39 5.52 3.80 -5.37
CA LEU A 39 6.12 5.05 -4.88
C LEU A 39 6.87 4.87 -3.56
N LEU A 40 6.40 3.97 -2.69
CA LEU A 40 7.07 3.62 -1.44
C LEU A 40 8.36 2.86 -1.74
N GLU A 41 8.35 1.88 -2.66
CA GLU A 41 9.54 1.14 -3.12
C GLU A 41 10.56 2.10 -3.73
N ALA A 42 10.12 2.98 -4.64
CA ALA A 42 10.96 4.02 -5.20
C ALA A 42 11.52 4.98 -4.14
N SER A 43 10.75 5.29 -3.08
CA SER A 43 11.23 6.11 -1.96
C SER A 43 12.15 5.35 -1.00
N LEU A 44 12.05 4.02 -0.91
CA LEU A 44 12.98 3.18 -0.17
C LEU A 44 14.27 2.91 -0.98
N GLY A 45 14.23 3.09 -2.29
CA GLY A 45 15.35 2.79 -3.19
C GLY A 45 15.56 1.29 -3.39
N VAL A 46 14.50 0.48 -3.24
CA VAL A 46 14.49 -0.97 -3.50
C VAL A 46 14.03 -1.28 -4.91
#